data_AF-A0A654C1F3-F1
#
_entry.id   AF-A0A654C1F3-F1
#
_cell.length_a   1.000
_cell.length_b   1.000
_cell.length_c   1.000
_cell.angle_alpha   90.00
_cell.angle_beta   90.00
_cell.angle_gamma   90.00
#
_symmetry.space_group_name_H-M   'P 1'
#
loop_
_entity.id
_entity.type
_entity.pdbx_description
1 polymer ?
#
loop_
_entity_poly.entity_id
_entity_poly.type
_entity_poly.pdbx_seq_one_letter_code
_entity_poly.pdbx_strand_id
1 'polypeptide(L)' 'MTSTLQNLEDQYDASILREIQAALNGLKFGSVEITVHNGQVVQIERKEKFRRHAQSNTSS' A
#
# COMPACT_ATOMS: atom_id res chain seq x y z
N MET A 1 1.65 7.75 33.83
CA MET A 1 0.85 8.12 32.64
C MET A 1 1.68 7.95 31.36
N THR A 2 2.37 6.81 31.20
CA THR A 2 3.27 6.53 30.07
C THR A 2 2.76 5.36 29.22
N SER A 3 2.04 4.42 29.83
CA SER A 3 1.51 3.23 29.16
C SER A 3 0.41 3.52 28.12
N THR A 4 -0.32 4.63 28.26
CA THR A 4 -1.37 5.00 27.30
C THR A 4 -0.77 5.47 25.98
N LEU A 5 0.32 6.25 26.00
CA LEU A 5 0.95 6.77 24.79
C LEU A 5 1.58 5.67 23.94
N GLN A 6 2.32 4.75 24.57
CA GLN A 6 2.91 3.59 23.89
C GLN A 6 1.82 2.73 23.22
N ASN A 7 0.68 2.54 23.89
CA ASN A 7 -0.42 1.76 23.32
C ASN A 7 -1.08 2.45 22.11
N LEU A 8 -1.12 3.78 22.06
CA LEU A 8 -1.60 4.50 20.88
C LEU A 8 -0.63 4.37 19.69
N GLU A 9 0.68 4.42 19.94
CA GLU A 9 1.70 4.21 18.91
C GLU A 9 1.63 2.77 18.36
N ASP A 10 1.53 1.77 19.22
CA ASP A 10 1.38 0.36 18.82
C ASP A 10 0.11 0.14 17.98
N GLN A 11 -1.00 0.80 18.35
CA GLN A 11 -2.26 0.74 17.60
C GLN A 11 -2.15 1.43 16.23
N TYR A 12 -1.40 2.53 16.15
CA TYR A 12 -1.14 3.24 14.91
C TYR A 12 -0.27 2.40 13.97
N ASP A 13 0.80 1.79 14.46
CA ASP A 13 1.65 0.91 13.65
C ASP A 13 0.85 -0.30 13.13
N ALA A 14 -0.01 -0.89 13.97
CA ALA A 14 -0.88 -1.98 13.56
C ALA A 14 -1.89 -1.58 12.48
N SER A 15 -2.44 -0.36 12.52
CA SER A 15 -3.37 0.12 11.52
C SER A 15 -2.69 0.39 10.18
N ILE A 16 -1.52 1.03 10.18
CA ILE A 16 -0.72 1.30 8.99
C ILE A 16 -0.29 0.00 8.31
N LEU A 17 0.21 -0.98 9.07
CA LEU A 17 0.61 -2.29 8.52
C LEU A 17 -0.57 -2.98 7.83
N ARG A 18 -1.77 -2.90 8.41
CA ARG A 18 -2.98 -3.45 7.82
C ARG A 18 -3.37 -2.73 6.52
N GLU A 19 -3.25 -1.42 6.46
CA GLU A 19 -3.52 -0.64 5.24
C GLU A 19 -2.52 -0.99 4.12
N ILE A 20 -1.23 -1.09 4.44
CA ILE A 20 -0.20 -1.51 3.47
C ILE A 20 -0.49 -2.92 2.96
N GLN A 21 -0.84 -3.85 3.86
CA GLN A 21 -1.20 -5.20 3.48
C GLN A 21 -2.43 -5.22 2.55
N ALA A 22 -3.45 -4.41 2.84
CA ALA A 22 -4.62 -4.26 1.99
C ALA A 22 -4.29 -3.64 0.62
N ALA A 23 -3.41 -2.64 0.58
CA ALA A 23 -2.96 -2.00 -0.65
C ALA A 23 -2.18 -2.97 -1.56
N LEU A 24 -1.36 -3.85 -0.98
CA LEU A 24 -0.62 -4.90 -1.70
C LEU A 24 -1.52 -6.07 -2.12
N ASN A 25 -2.65 -6.30 -1.43
CA ASN A 25 -3.53 -7.42 -1.72
C ASN A 25 -4.11 -7.31 -3.14
N GLY A 26 -3.91 -8.36 -3.94
CA GLY A 26 -4.40 -8.44 -5.32
C GLY A 26 -3.58 -7.64 -6.33
N LEU A 27 -2.56 -6.88 -5.92
CA LEU A 27 -1.70 -6.13 -6.84
C LEU A 27 -0.76 -7.09 -7.57
N LYS A 28 -1.07 -7.41 -8.84
CA LYS A 28 -0.24 -8.32 -9.65
C LYS A 28 0.94 -7.62 -10.31
N PHE A 29 0.71 -6.40 -10.79
CA PHE A 29 1.71 -5.57 -11.45
C PHE A 29 1.46 -4.13 -11.04
N GLY A 30 2.47 -3.48 -10.45
CA GLY A 30 2.28 -2.13 -9.93
C GLY A 30 3.28 -1.78 -8.84
N SER A 31 2.98 -0.72 -8.11
CA SER A 31 3.73 -0.25 -6.95
C SER A 31 2.79 0.30 -5.88
N VAL A 32 3.19 0.17 -4.62
CA VAL A 32 2.59 0.91 -3.50
C VAL A 32 3.62 1.92 -3.03
N GLU A 33 3.22 3.18 -2.89
CA GLU A 33 4.08 4.30 -2.51
C GLU A 33 3.55 4.90 -1.22
N ILE A 34 4.45 5.13 -0.26
CA ILE A 34 4.10 5.61 1.08
C ILE A 34 4.81 6.93 1.31
N THR A 35 4.06 7.98 1.62
CA THR A 35 4.61 9.28 1.98
C THR A 35 4.60 9.42 3.49
N VAL A 36 5.78 9.69 4.05
CA VAL A 36 5.98 9.88 5.49
C VAL A 36 6.46 11.31 5.72
N HIS A 37 5.71 12.08 6.50
CA HIS A 37 6.12 13.41 6.96
C HIS A 37 6.19 13.42 8.49
N ASN A 38 7.29 13.94 9.06
CA ASN A 38 7.50 14.01 10.52
C ASN A 38 7.36 12.66 11.24
N GLY A 39 7.77 11.56 10.60
CA GLY A 39 7.66 10.21 11.18
C GLY A 39 6.24 9.63 11.14
N GLN A 40 5.27 10.33 10.54
CA GLN A 40 3.89 9.86 10.38
C GLN A 40 3.60 9.57 8.92
N VAL A 41 2.95 8.44 8.66
CA VAL A 41 2.43 8.12 7.32
C VAL A 41 1.28 9.08 7.05
N VAL A 42 1.42 9.90 6.01
CA VAL A 42 0.42 10.88 5.58
C VAL A 42 -0.30 10.45 4.31
N GLN A 43 0.27 9.52 3.55
CA GLN A 43 -0.31 9.06 2.28
C GLN A 43 0.14 7.65 1.94
N ILE A 44 -0.77 6.86 1.39
CA ILE A 44 -0.51 5.56 0.80
C ILE A 44 -1.17 5.55 -0.59
N GLU A 45 -0.37 5.48 -1.64
CA GLU A 45 -0.85 5.37 -3.02
C GLU A 45 -0.64 3.94 -3.56
N ARG A 46 -1.68 3.38 -4.19
CA ARG A 46 -1.59 2.12 -4.94
C ARG A 46 -1.66 2.41 -6.44
N LYS A 47 -0.60 2.07 -7.16
CA LYS A 47 -0.49 2.21 -8.62
C LYS A 47 -0.54 0.82 -9.26
N GLU A 48 -1.65 0.49 -9.89
CA GLU A 48 -1.82 -0.79 -10.60
C GLU A 48 -1.61 -0.64 -12.11
N LYS A 49 -0.89 -1.59 -12.72
CA LYS A 49 -0.54 -1.57 -14.13
C LYS A 49 -1.12 -2.80 -14.84
N PHE A 50 -2.21 -2.59 -15.55
CA PHE A 50 -2.79 -3.63 -16.40
C PHE A 50 -2.05 -3.70 -17.74
N ARG A 51 -1.32 -4.80 -17.98
CA ARG A 51 -0.87 -5.12 -19.34
C ARG A 51 -2.05 -5.72 -20.08
N ARG A 52 -2.70 -4.93 -20.93
CA ARG A 52 -3.54 -5.48 -22.00
C ARG A 52 -2.59 -6.26 -22.91
N HIS A 53 -2.64 -7.58 -22.89
CA HIS A 53 -1.99 -8.36 -23.94
C HIS A 53 -2.60 -7.88 -25.26
N ALA A 54 -1.80 -7.23 -26.10
CA ALA A 54 -2.18 -7.03 -27.47
C ALA A 54 -2.44 -8.43 -28.02
N GLN A 55 -3.70 -8.73 -28.35
CA GLN A 55 -4.00 -9.86 -29.22
C GLN A 55 -3.19 -9.62 -30.48
N SER A 56 -2.06 -10.32 -30.60
CA SER A 56 -1.39 -10.52 -31.86
C SER A 56 -2.36 -11.34 -32.71
N ASN A 57 -3.29 -10.65 -33.38
CA ASN A 57 -4.01 -11.18 -34.52
C ASN A 57 -2.99 -11.37 -35.65
N THR A 58 -2.18 -12.42 -35.52
CA THR A 58 -1.49 -13.03 -36.65
C THR A 58 -2.26 -14.29 -36.98
N SER A 59 -3.12 -14.18 -37.97
CA SER A 59 -3.55 -15.30 -38.80
C SER A 59 -3.58 -14.76 -40.21
N SER A 60 -2.45 -14.95 -40.90
CA SER A 60 -2.29 -14.77 -42.35
C SER A 60 -2.68 -16.07 -43.04
#